data_AF-T0ZP99-F1
#
_entry.id   AF-T0ZP99-F1
#
_cell.length_a   1.000
_cell.length_b   1.000
_cell.length_c   1.000
_cell.angle_alpha   90.00
_cell.angle_beta   90.00
_cell.angle_gamma   90.00
#
_symmetry.space_group_name_H-M   'P 1'
#
loop_
_entity.id
_entity.type
_entity.pdbx_description
1 polymer ?
#
loop_
_entity_poly.entity_id
_entity_poly.type
_entity_poly.pdbx_seq_one_letter_code
_entity_poly.pdbx_strand_id
1 'polypeptide(L)'
;MLSELGLVLLLALANGFFALSEMAIVTARRSRLKQMARSSKRAALALRLAESPERFLSTVQVGITLIAILTGVVTGANIGDRLALWLRGLGWVVLLPYVRPLGYALGIALITYLNIVIGELVPKRLA
;
A
#
# COMPACT_ATOMS: atom_id res chain seq x y z
N MET A 1 5.59 -3.58 20.49
CA MET A 1 6.90 -3.70 19.81
C MET A 1 7.04 -4.95 18.93
N LEU A 2 7.19 -6.18 19.45
CA LEU A 2 7.32 -7.38 18.59
C LEU A 2 6.08 -7.65 17.73
N SER A 3 4.88 -7.46 18.29
CA SER A 3 3.61 -7.56 17.58
C SER A 3 3.44 -6.51 16.48
N GLU A 4 3.83 -5.26 16.74
CA GLU A 4 3.77 -4.17 15.78
C GLU A 4 4.76 -4.38 14.63
N LEU A 5 6.00 -4.80 14.93
CA LEU A 5 7.00 -5.14 13.92
C LEU A 5 6.53 -6.32 13.04
N GLY A 6 5.94 -7.35 13.65
CA GLY A 6 5.34 -8.46 12.91
C GLY A 6 4.20 -8.02 12.00
N LEU A 7 3.32 -7.12 12.48
CA LEU A 7 2.22 -6.57 11.69
C LEU A 7 2.72 -5.70 10.53
N VAL A 8 3.69 -4.81 10.78
CA VAL A 8 4.29 -3.97 9.73
C VAL A 8 4.98 -4.84 8.67
N LEU A 9 5.70 -5.89 9.06
CA LEU A 9 6.32 -6.82 8.14
C LEU A 9 5.27 -7.55 7.29
N LEU A 10 4.19 -8.03 7.91
CA LEU A 10 3.08 -8.68 7.21
C LEU A 10 2.43 -7.74 6.19
N LEU A 11 2.15 -6.49 6.59
CA LEU A 11 1.58 -5.47 5.70
C LEU A 11 2.53 -5.14 4.54
N ALA A 12 3.84 -5.02 4.80
CA ALA A 12 4.84 -4.78 3.76
C ALA A 12 4.91 -5.94 2.75
N LEU A 13 4.88 -7.19 3.22
CA LEU A 13 4.84 -8.39 2.37
C LEU A 13 3.56 -8.45 1.55
N ALA A 14 2.40 -8.16 2.16
CA ALA A 14 1.13 -8.09 1.46
C ALA A 14 1.16 -7.02 0.37
N ASN A 15 1.69 -5.82 0.66
CA ASN A 15 1.80 -4.74 -0.31
C ASN A 15 2.69 -5.15 -1.49
N GLY A 16 3.84 -5.75 -1.19
CA GLY A 16 4.77 -6.28 -2.18
C GLY A 16 4.12 -7.35 -3.06
N PHE A 17 3.34 -8.28 -2.47
CA PHE A 17 2.61 -9.29 -3.22
C PHE A 17 1.61 -8.68 -4.22
N PHE A 18 0.84 -7.67 -3.79
CA PHE A 18 -0.12 -6.98 -4.66
C PHE A 18 0.60 -6.20 -5.78
N ALA A 19 1.61 -5.41 -5.45
CA ALA A 19 2.39 -4.66 -6.43
C ALA A 19 3.08 -5.58 -7.47
N LEU A 20 3.65 -6.69 -7.02
CA LEU A 20 4.24 -7.70 -7.92
C LEU A 20 3.19 -8.36 -8.80
N SER A 21 1.99 -8.61 -8.28
CA SER A 21 0.88 -9.21 -9.06
C SER A 21 0.38 -8.26 -10.16
N GLU A 22 0.24 -6.97 -9.85
CA GLU A 22 -0.07 -5.93 -10.83
C GLU A 22 1.01 -5.87 -11.92
N MET A 23 2.29 -5.75 -11.53
CA MET A 23 3.39 -5.66 -12.48
C MET A 23 3.53 -6.92 -13.33
N ALA A 24 3.29 -8.11 -12.75
CA ALA A 24 3.29 -9.37 -13.49
C ALA A 24 2.22 -9.39 -14.60
N ILE A 25 1.04 -8.85 -14.35
CA ILE A 25 -0.03 -8.75 -15.36
C ILE A 25 0.31 -7.71 -16.43
N VAL A 26 0.80 -6.52 -16.03
CA VAL A 26 1.15 -5.44 -16.95
C VAL A 26 2.30 -5.83 -17.89
N THR A 27 3.29 -6.58 -17.39
CA THR A 27 4.47 -7.00 -18.16
C THR A 27 4.30 -8.33 -18.91
N ALA A 28 3.20 -9.06 -18.68
CA ALA A 28 2.98 -10.37 -19.28
C ALA A 28 2.85 -10.29 -20.81
N ARG A 29 3.63 -11.11 -21.52
CA ARG A 29 3.51 -11.28 -22.97
C ARG A 29 2.29 -12.14 -23.31
N ARG A 30 1.22 -11.51 -23.76
CA ARG A 30 -0.04 -12.16 -24.19
C ARG A 30 0.19 -13.31 -25.19
N SER A 31 1.14 -13.15 -26.12
CA SER A 31 1.45 -14.19 -27.12
C SER A 31 1.97 -15.49 -26.51
N ARG A 32 2.88 -15.41 -25.52
CA ARG A 32 3.37 -16.59 -24.77
C ARG A 32 2.27 -17.22 -23.93
N LEU A 33 1.44 -16.39 -23.27
CA LEU A 33 0.30 -16.89 -22.50
C LEU A 33 -0.71 -17.63 -23.39
N LYS A 34 -1.00 -17.13 -24.60
CA LYS A 34 -1.85 -17.82 -25.58
C LYS A 34 -1.31 -19.20 -25.98
N GLN A 35 0.01 -19.32 -26.16
CA GLN A 35 0.63 -20.59 -26.46
C GLN A 35 0.53 -21.58 -25.28
N MET A 36 0.81 -21.11 -24.07
CA MET A 36 0.76 -21.94 -22.84
C MET A 36 -0.67 -22.31 -22.40
N ALA A 37 -1.65 -21.47 -22.71
CA ALA A 37 -3.06 -21.70 -22.39
C ALA A 37 -3.64 -22.94 -23.07
N ARG A 38 -3.02 -23.43 -24.15
CA ARG A 38 -3.43 -24.65 -24.85
C ARG A 38 -3.27 -25.91 -23.99
N SER A 39 -2.33 -25.92 -23.05
CA SER A 39 -2.02 -27.10 -22.21
C SER A 39 -2.08 -26.83 -20.70
N SER A 40 -2.24 -25.57 -20.26
CA SER A 40 -2.28 -25.20 -18.84
C SER A 40 -3.50 -24.35 -18.50
N LYS A 41 -4.34 -24.87 -17.60
CA LYS A 41 -5.49 -24.14 -17.04
C LYS A 41 -5.06 -22.84 -16.33
N ARG A 42 -3.90 -22.83 -15.68
CA ARG A 42 -3.33 -21.64 -15.02
C ARG A 42 -2.92 -20.58 -16.04
N ALA A 43 -2.32 -20.99 -17.16
CA ALA A 43 -1.96 -20.07 -18.24
C ALA A 43 -3.21 -19.51 -18.94
N ALA A 44 -4.28 -20.30 -19.07
CA ALA A 44 -5.56 -19.81 -19.58
C ALA A 44 -6.20 -18.77 -18.66
N LEU A 45 -6.13 -18.95 -17.34
CA LEU A 45 -6.59 -17.95 -16.37
C LEU A 45 -5.75 -16.67 -16.43
N ALA A 46 -4.41 -16.79 -16.43
CA ALA A 46 -3.51 -15.66 -16.54
C ALA A 46 -3.70 -14.89 -17.85
N LEU A 47 -3.97 -15.58 -18.96
CA LEU A 47 -4.31 -14.96 -20.24
C LEU A 47 -5.60 -14.12 -20.13
N ARG A 48 -6.67 -14.65 -19.53
CA ARG A 48 -7.92 -13.91 -19.32
C ARG A 48 -7.71 -12.64 -18.50
N LEU A 49 -6.91 -12.74 -17.43
CA LEU A 49 -6.55 -11.58 -16.61
C LEU A 49 -5.71 -10.56 -17.39
N ALA A 50 -4.80 -11.00 -18.26
CA ALA A 50 -3.96 -10.11 -19.07
C ALA A 50 -4.68 -9.49 -20.28
N GLU A 51 -5.77 -10.11 -20.78
CA GLU A 51 -6.60 -9.60 -21.87
C GLU A 51 -7.58 -8.51 -21.40
N SER A 52 -8.02 -8.56 -20.14
CA SER A 52 -8.85 -7.53 -19.50
C SER A 52 -8.31 -7.18 -18.11
N PRO A 53 -7.14 -6.51 -18.05
CA PRO A 53 -6.45 -6.25 -16.79
C PRO A 53 -7.19 -5.26 -15.91
N GLU A 54 -8.09 -4.43 -16.44
CA GLU A 54 -8.71 -3.30 -15.75
C GLU A 54 -9.40 -3.73 -14.45
N ARG A 55 -10.18 -4.81 -14.50
CA ARG A 55 -10.90 -5.32 -13.33
C ARG A 55 -9.96 -5.94 -12.28
N PHE A 56 -8.90 -6.61 -12.73
CA PHE A 56 -7.90 -7.19 -11.85
C PHE A 56 -7.06 -6.11 -11.17
N LEU A 57 -6.54 -5.17 -11.94
CA LEU A 57 -5.76 -4.02 -11.47
C LEU A 57 -6.56 -3.18 -10.47
N SER A 58 -7.82 -2.87 -10.78
CA SER A 58 -8.68 -2.13 -9.85
C SER A 58 -8.85 -2.85 -8.51
N THR A 59 -8.96 -4.19 -8.53
CA THR A 59 -9.10 -5.00 -7.31
C THR A 59 -7.81 -5.03 -6.50
N VAL A 60 -6.67 -5.22 -7.16
CA VAL A 60 -5.34 -5.21 -6.56
C VAL A 60 -5.04 -3.84 -5.94
N GLN A 61 -5.40 -2.76 -6.64
CA GLN A 61 -5.17 -1.39 -6.19
C GLN A 61 -5.98 -1.06 -4.93
N VAL A 62 -7.24 -1.51 -4.82
CA VAL A 62 -8.01 -1.41 -3.56
C VAL A 62 -7.27 -2.12 -2.42
N GLY A 63 -6.67 -3.28 -2.68
CA GLY A 63 -5.83 -3.99 -1.71
C GLY A 63 -4.61 -3.17 -1.27
N ILE A 64 -3.87 -2.59 -2.22
CA ILE A 64 -2.72 -1.72 -1.95
C ILE A 64 -3.14 -0.50 -1.12
N THR A 65 -4.25 0.15 -1.46
CA THR A 65 -4.78 1.28 -0.69
C THR A 65 -5.15 0.87 0.73
N LEU A 66 -5.83 -0.27 0.90
CA LEU A 66 -6.19 -0.77 2.23
C LEU A 66 -4.94 -1.01 3.09
N ILE A 67 -3.90 -1.61 2.52
CA ILE A 67 -2.64 -1.85 3.22
C ILE A 67 -1.94 -0.54 3.57
N ALA A 68 -1.94 0.45 2.67
CA ALA A 68 -1.38 1.76 2.95
C ALA A 68 -2.10 2.44 4.13
N ILE A 69 -3.44 2.38 4.18
CA ILE A 69 -4.24 2.93 5.29
C ILE A 69 -3.90 2.22 6.60
N LEU A 70 -3.89 0.88 6.61
CA LEU A 70 -3.58 0.10 7.81
C LEU A 70 -2.16 0.39 8.32
N THR A 71 -1.19 0.49 7.41
CA THR A 71 0.20 0.87 7.75
C THR A 71 0.26 2.29 8.32
N GLY A 72 -0.53 3.21 7.77
CA GLY A 72 -0.70 4.58 8.25
C GLY A 72 -1.24 4.65 9.68
N VAL A 73 -2.25 3.83 9.99
CA VAL A 73 -2.82 3.72 11.35
C VAL A 73 -1.78 3.17 12.33
N VAL A 74 -1.10 2.06 11.98
CA VAL A 74 -0.09 1.44 12.83
C VAL A 74 1.08 2.39 13.12
N THR A 75 1.51 3.15 12.11
CA THR A 75 2.60 4.14 12.27
C THR A 75 2.12 5.41 12.96
N GLY A 76 0.85 5.79 12.79
CA GLY A 76 0.28 7.04 13.29
C GLY A 76 0.19 7.14 14.81
N ALA A 77 0.13 6.00 15.53
CA ALA A 77 0.21 6.00 16.99
C ALA A 77 1.52 6.64 17.49
N ASN A 78 2.65 6.26 16.88
CA ASN A 78 3.97 6.80 17.21
C ASN A 78 4.09 8.29 16.87
N ILE A 79 3.43 8.74 15.79
CA ILE A 79 3.37 10.16 15.42
C ILE A 79 2.55 10.94 16.46
N GLY A 80 1.42 10.40 16.88
CA GLY A 80 0.56 11.00 17.90
C GLY A 80 1.28 11.13 19.25
N ASP A 81 2.01 10.11 19.69
CA ASP A 81 2.75 10.15 20.95
C ASP A 81 3.90 11.18 20.91
N ARG A 82 4.62 11.30 19.79
CA ARG A 82 5.65 12.35 19.60
C ARG A 82 5.03 13.75 19.60
N LEU A 83 3.91 13.93 18.93
CA LEU A 83 3.18 15.19 18.90
C LEU A 83 2.65 15.55 20.30
N ALA A 84 2.27 14.56 21.11
CA ALA A 84 1.78 14.79 22.47
C ALA A 84 2.91 15.26 23.38
N LEU A 85 4.12 14.71 23.22
CA LEU A 85 5.32 15.15 23.93
C LEU A 85 5.67 16.60 23.59
N TRP A 86 5.57 16.97 22.32
CA TRP A 86 5.84 18.33 21.85
C TRP A 86 4.82 19.35 22.38
N LEU A 87 3.53 19.01 22.34
CA LEU A 87 2.45 19.86 22.87
C LEU A 87 2.53 20.05 24.39
N ARG A 88 2.99 19.04 25.14
CA ARG A 88 3.27 19.18 26.58
C ARG A 88 4.39 20.16 26.85
N GLY A 89 5.45 20.16 26.04
CA GLY A 89 6.56 21.12 26.17
C GLY A 89 6.14 22.57 25.92
N LEU A 90 5.10 22.79 25.12
CA LEU A 90 4.53 24.12 24.82
C LEU A 90 3.42 24.55 25.80
N GLY A 91 3.06 23.71 26.78
CA GLY A 91 1.99 23.99 27.74
C GLY A 91 0.58 23.88 27.17
N TRP A 92 0.40 23.36 25.96
CA TRP A 92 -0.90 23.24 25.27
C TRP A 92 -1.63 21.95 25.64
N VAL A 93 -1.88 21.76 26.93
CA VAL A 93 -2.49 20.55 27.51
C VAL A 93 -3.91 20.29 26.98
N VAL A 94 -4.63 21.35 26.59
CA VAL A 94 -6.00 21.28 26.05
C VAL A 94 -6.08 20.46 24.75
N LEU A 95 -4.99 20.36 23.98
CA LEU A 95 -4.96 19.60 22.73
C LEU A 95 -4.65 18.10 22.90
N LEU A 96 -4.30 17.64 24.11
CA LEU A 96 -3.92 16.25 24.37
C LEU A 96 -4.95 15.17 23.97
N PRO A 97 -6.27 15.41 24.03
CA PRO A 97 -7.25 14.43 23.57
C PRO A 97 -7.20 14.19 22.05
N TYR A 98 -6.77 15.19 21.27
CA TYR A 98 -6.82 15.16 19.80
C TYR A 98 -5.57 14.58 19.14
N VAL A 99 -4.50 14.38 19.91
CA VAL A 99 -3.18 14.06 19.34
C VAL A 99 -3.12 12.67 18.74
N ARG A 100 -3.85 11.70 19.29
CA ARG A 100 -3.94 10.34 18.73
C ARG A 100 -4.70 10.31 17.40
N PRO A 101 -5.94 10.86 17.29
CA PRO A 101 -6.62 11.01 16.02
C PRO A 101 -5.79 11.77 14.97
N LEU A 102 -5.12 12.86 15.37
CA LEU A 102 -4.23 13.62 14.50
C LEU A 102 -3.01 12.80 14.06
N GLY A 103 -2.44 12.01 14.97
CA GLY A 103 -1.34 11.09 14.66
C GLY A 103 -1.72 10.06 13.60
N TYR A 104 -2.91 9.45 13.72
CA TYR A 104 -3.43 8.54 12.69
C TYR A 104 -3.69 9.26 11.37
N ALA A 105 -4.35 10.41 11.39
CA ALA A 105 -4.62 11.18 10.17
C ALA A 105 -3.32 11.58 9.46
N LEU A 106 -2.32 12.05 10.20
CA LEU A 106 -1.00 12.39 9.67
C LEU A 106 -0.24 11.16 9.18
N GLY A 107 -0.29 10.04 9.90
CA GLY A 107 0.35 8.79 9.50
C GLY A 107 -0.21 8.24 8.19
N ILE A 108 -1.55 8.21 8.07
CA ILE A 108 -2.24 7.82 6.84
C ILE A 108 -1.91 8.79 5.71
N ALA A 109 -2.00 10.11 5.94
CA ALA A 109 -1.71 11.12 4.93
C ALA A 109 -0.26 11.03 4.44
N LEU A 110 0.70 10.87 5.34
CA LEU A 110 2.12 10.75 5.01
C LEU A 110 2.41 9.50 4.19
N ILE A 111 1.93 8.34 4.63
CA ILE A 111 2.14 7.08 3.89
C ILE A 111 1.43 7.10 2.54
N THR A 112 0.22 7.65 2.47
CA THR A 112 -0.51 7.81 1.20
C THR A 112 0.26 8.73 0.26
N TYR A 113 0.74 9.86 0.75
CA TYR A 113 1.55 10.81 -0.02
C TYR A 113 2.84 10.16 -0.53
N LEU A 114 3.59 9.47 0.34
CA LEU A 114 4.81 8.77 -0.05
C LEU A 114 4.54 7.68 -1.08
N ASN A 115 3.45 6.92 -0.94
CA ASN A 115 3.10 5.87 -1.89
C ASN A 115 2.72 6.45 -3.26
N ILE A 116 1.93 7.52 -3.31
CA ILE A 116 1.58 8.18 -4.58
C ILE A 116 2.81 8.83 -5.22
N VAL A 117 3.61 9.56 -4.43
CA VAL A 117 4.76 10.28 -4.96
C VAL A 117 5.85 9.32 -5.42
N ILE A 118 6.30 8.42 -4.53
CA ILE A 118 7.42 7.51 -4.81
C ILE A 118 6.96 6.33 -5.69
N GLY A 119 5.77 5.79 -5.43
CA GLY A 119 5.25 4.62 -6.14
C GLY A 119 4.68 4.93 -7.52
N GLU A 120 4.05 6.10 -7.72
CA GLU A 120 3.40 6.42 -8.99
C GLU A 120 4.04 7.60 -9.73
N LEU A 121 4.22 8.75 -9.08
CA LEU A 121 4.59 10.00 -9.77
C LEU A 121 6.07 10.07 -10.15
N VAL A 122 6.98 9.63 -9.28
CA VAL A 122 8.43 9.63 -9.53
C VAL A 122 8.79 8.71 -10.70
N PRO A 123 8.31 7.44 -10.76
CA PRO A 123 8.58 6.56 -11.89
C PRO A 123 8.02 7.12 -13.21
N LYS A 124 6.82 7.71 -13.19
CA LYS A 124 6.20 8.34 -14.38
C LYS A 124 6.93 9.58 -14.89
N ARG A 125 7.74 10.24 -14.05
CA ARG A 125 8.54 11.41 -14.44
C ARG A 125 9.92 11.04 -14.97
N LEU A 126 10.43 9.86 -14.59
CA LEU A 126 11.76 9.37 -14.97
C LEU A 126 11.74 8.48 -16.21
N ALA A 127 10.57 7.92 -16.57
CA ALA A 127 10.33 7.21 -17.82
C ALA A 127 9.96 8.19 -18.96
#